data_AF-A0A1Y1BA76-F1
#
_entry.id   AF-A0A1Y1BA76-F1
#
_cell.length_a   1.000
_cell.length_b   1.000
_cell.length_c   1.000
_cell.angle_alpha   90.00
_cell.angle_beta   90.00
_cell.angle_gamma   90.00
#
_symmetry.space_group_name_H-M   'P 1'
#
loop_
_entity.id
_entity.type
_entity.pdbx_description
1 polymer ?
#
loop_
_entity_poly.entity_id
_entity_poly.type
_entity_poly.pdbx_seq_one_letter_code
_entity_poly.pdbx_strand_id
1 'polypeptide(L)'
;MLIDEVTAKKCSIQFHKENLLFTSEKNTFQDLMLNMLGAVAEFERAIINERRLEGIAKAKEKGGRFGRNDKYRTLQRNQSAFG
;
A
#
# COMPACT_ATOMS: atom_id res chain seq x y z
N MET A 1 -0.02 -12.73 0.95
CA MET A 1 0.89 -11.74 1.56
C MET A 1 2.34 -12.16 1.32
N LEU A 2 3.33 -11.26 1.43
CA LEU A 2 4.75 -11.62 1.28
C LEU A 2 5.16 -12.78 2.22
N ILE A 3 4.55 -12.86 3.40
CA ILE A 3 4.80 -13.92 4.38
C ILE A 3 4.42 -15.29 3.80
N ASP A 4 3.24 -15.43 3.19
CA ASP A 4 2.78 -16.67 2.55
C ASP A 4 3.72 -17.11 1.42
N GLU A 5 4.22 -16.15 0.63
CA GLU A 5 5.14 -16.42 -0.48
C GLU A 5 6.49 -16.97 0.01
N VAL A 6 6.96 -16.50 1.16
CA VAL A 6 8.22 -16.94 1.77
C VAL A 6 8.06 -18.29 2.45
N THR A 7 6.97 -18.50 3.21
CA THR A 7 6.71 -19.79 3.87
C THR A 7 6.41 -20.91 2.88
N ALA A 8 5.77 -20.61 1.74
CA ALA A 8 5.57 -21.55 0.64
C ALA A 8 6.89 -22.09 0.05
N LYS A 9 7.98 -21.32 0.13
CA LYS A 9 9.32 -21.73 -0.31
C LYS A 9 10.09 -22.54 0.75
N LYS A 10 9.43 -22.97 1.83
CA LYS A 10 10.05 -23.65 2.98
C LYS A 10 11.06 -22.78 3.73
N CYS A 11 10.90 -21.46 3.68
CA CYS A 11 11.67 -20.51 4.46
C CYS A 11 10.86 -20.04 5.68
N SER A 12 11.55 -19.49 6.68
CA SER A 12 10.93 -18.87 7.86
C SER A 12 11.21 -17.37 7.90
N ILE A 13 10.32 -16.62 8.56
CA ILE A 13 10.48 -15.20 8.84
C ILE A 13 10.39 -15.01 10.35
N GLN A 14 11.36 -14.30 10.91
CA GLN A 14 11.36 -13.89 12.31
C GLN A 14 11.27 -12.37 12.42
N PHE A 15 10.24 -11.90 13.12
CA PHE A 15 10.12 -10.52 13.56
C PHE A 15 10.73 -10.42 14.96
N HIS A 16 11.96 -9.94 15.07
CA HIS A 16 12.72 -9.96 16.33
C HIS A 16 12.14 -9.07 17.42
N LYS A 17 11.54 -7.92 17.05
CA LYS A 17 11.01 -6.96 18.02
C LYS A 17 9.68 -7.46 18.62
N GLU A 18 8.84 -8.06 17.80
CA GLU A 18 7.53 -8.60 18.17
C GLU A 18 7.63 -10.06 18.66
N ASN A 19 8.81 -10.66 18.55
CA ASN A 19 9.09 -12.07 18.85
C ASN A 19 8.12 -13.03 18.14
N LEU A 20 7.82 -12.76 16.87
CA LEU A 20 6.97 -13.61 16.04
C LEU A 20 7.82 -14.43 15.07
N LEU A 21 7.53 -15.72 14.99
CA LEU A 21 8.17 -16.65 14.07
C LEU A 21 7.10 -17.28 13.18
N PHE A 22 7.23 -17.05 11.88
CA PHE A 22 6.43 -17.70 10.85
C PHE A 22 7.28 -18.76 10.16
N THR A 23 6.83 -20.00 10.16
CA THR A 23 7.55 -21.12 9.56
C THR A 23 6.72 -21.71 8.41
N SER A 24 7.30 -22.66 7.68
CA SER A 24 6.55 -23.42 6.67
C SER A 24 5.67 -24.52 7.25
N GLU A 25 5.68 -24.72 8.56
CA GLU A 25 4.85 -25.70 9.23
C GLU A 25 3.47 -25.10 9.54
N LYS A 26 2.41 -25.91 9.39
CA LYS A 26 1.07 -25.47 9.74
C LYS A 26 0.95 -25.29 11.25
N ASN A 27 0.60 -24.07 11.66
CA ASN A 27 0.33 -23.74 13.05
C ASN A 27 -0.83 -22.75 13.11
N THR A 28 -1.95 -23.16 13.72
CA THR A 28 -3.17 -22.35 13.79
C THR A 28 -2.98 -21.04 14.55
N PHE A 29 -2.02 -20.95 15.46
CA PHE A 29 -1.66 -19.72 16.14
C PHE A 29 -0.93 -18.74 15.21
N GLN A 30 -0.04 -19.24 14.35
CA GLN A 30 0.62 -18.42 13.33
C GLN A 30 -0.41 -17.85 12.34
N ASP A 31 -1.36 -18.68 11.91
CA ASP A 31 -2.45 -18.26 11.00
C ASP A 31 -3.32 -17.17 11.63
N LEU A 32 -3.70 -17.33 12.91
CA LEU A 32 -4.46 -16.31 13.65
C LEU A 32 -3.70 -15.00 13.74
N MET A 33 -2.42 -15.05 14.08
CA MET A 33 -1.60 -13.86 14.25
C MET A 33 -1.37 -13.13 12.92
N LEU A 34 -1.16 -13.88 11.84
CA LEU A 34 -1.05 -13.34 10.48
C LEU A 34 -2.34 -12.62 10.07
N ASN A 35 -3.49 -13.25 10.30
CA ASN A 35 -4.79 -12.65 10.00
C ASN A 35 -5.03 -11.36 10.79
N MET A 36 -4.66 -11.35 12.08
CA MET A 36 -4.76 -10.16 12.92
C MET A 36 -3.86 -9.02 12.40
N LEU A 37 -2.60 -9.32 12.06
CA LEU A 37 -1.68 -8.34 11.47
C LEU A 37 -2.18 -7.81 10.12
N GLY A 38 -2.73 -8.68 9.27
CA GLY A 38 -3.36 -8.29 8.01
C GLY A 38 -4.52 -7.33 8.21
N ALA A 39 -5.43 -7.65 9.14
CA ALA A 39 -6.58 -6.80 9.46
C ALA A 39 -6.17 -5.43 10.01
N VAL A 40 -5.15 -5.37 10.88
CA VAL A 40 -4.61 -4.10 11.41
C VAL A 40 -3.99 -3.27 10.28
N ALA A 41 -3.22 -3.88 9.39
CA ALA A 41 -2.61 -3.17 8.26
C ALA A 41 -3.66 -2.57 7.31
N GLU A 42 -4.75 -3.30 7.05
CA GLU A 42 -5.88 -2.78 6.26
C GLU A 42 -6.58 -1.61 6.96
N PHE A 43 -6.82 -1.74 8.27
CA PHE A 43 -7.42 -0.70 9.09
C PHE A 43 -6.58 0.59 9.11
N GLU A 44 -5.27 0.49 9.37
CA GLU A 44 -4.37 1.64 9.34
C GLU A 44 -4.36 2.33 7.96
N ARG A 45 -4.35 1.53 6.88
CA ARG A 45 -4.38 2.05 5.51
C ARG A 45 -5.69 2.79 5.21
N ALA A 46 -6.82 2.33 5.73
CA ALA A 46 -8.10 3.03 5.60
C ALA A 46 -8.04 4.42 6.25
N ILE A 47 -7.54 4.52 7.48
CA ILE A 47 -7.38 5.80 8.20
C ILE A 47 -6.43 6.75 7.46
N ILE A 48 -5.30 6.25 6.97
CA ILE A 48 -4.34 7.06 6.20
C ILE A 48 -5.01 7.62 4.94
N ASN A 49 -5.80 6.80 4.24
CA ASN A 49 -6.52 7.23 3.04
C ASN A 49 -7.57 8.30 3.33
N GLU A 50 -8.32 8.16 4.42
CA GLU A 50 -9.32 9.16 4.84
C GLU A 50 -8.66 10.53 5.07
N ARG A 51 -7.61 10.58 5.88
CA ARG A 51 -6.85 11.82 6.14
C ARG A 51 -6.22 12.40 4.88
N ARG A 52 -5.73 11.54 3.98
CA ARG A 52 -5.19 11.97 2.69
C ARG A 52 -6.28 12.62 1.84
N LEU A 53 -7.49 12.05 1.79
CA LEU A 53 -8.61 12.62 1.05
C LEU A 53 -9.03 13.97 1.61
N GLU A 54 -9.11 14.11 2.93
CA GLU A 54 -9.35 15.40 3.59
C GLU A 54 -8.30 16.45 3.20
N GLY A 55 -7.02 16.06 3.21
CA GLY A 55 -5.92 16.94 2.81
C GLY A 55 -6.03 17.38 1.35
N ILE A 56 -6.38 16.46 0.45
CA ILE A 56 -6.62 16.77 -0.97
C ILE A 56 -7.80 17.72 -1.13
N ALA A 57 -8.89 17.52 -0.39
CA ALA A 57 -10.07 18.41 -0.42
C ALA A 57 -9.67 19.84 -0.03
N LYS A 58 -9.01 20.01 1.13
CA LYS A 58 -8.53 21.31 1.62
C LYS A 58 -7.56 21.99 0.65
N ALA A 59 -6.68 21.21 0.01
CA ALA A 59 -5.75 21.76 -0.97
C ALA A 59 -6.45 22.19 -2.26
N LYS A 60 -7.45 21.44 -2.74
CA LYS A 60 -8.28 21.84 -3.89
C LYS A 60 -9.06 23.12 -3.62
N GLU A 61 -9.64 23.28 -2.42
CA GLU A 61 -10.30 24.51 -1.98
C GLU A 61 -9.36 25.71 -2.02
N LYS A 62 -8.08 25.51 -1.66
CA LYS A 62 -7.03 26.53 -1.75
C LYS A 62 -6.47 26.75 -3.16
N GLY A 63 -7.05 26.13 -4.19
CA GLY A 63 -6.60 26.24 -5.59
C GLY A 63 -5.39 25.38 -5.94
N GLY A 64 -5.00 24.44 -5.07
CA GLY A 64 -3.92 23.49 -5.32
C GLY A 64 -4.23 22.57 -6.50
N ARG A 65 -3.30 22.50 -7.46
CA ARG A 65 -3.41 21.67 -8.66
C ARG A 65 -2.67 20.36 -8.49
N PHE A 66 -3.34 19.25 -8.80
CA PHE A 66 -2.80 17.90 -8.67
C PHE A 66 -2.64 17.21 -10.04
N GLY A 67 -1.73 16.24 -10.12
CA GLY A 67 -1.46 15.51 -11.36
C GLY A 67 -0.41 16.17 -12.25
N ARG A 68 -0.28 15.69 -13.49
CA ARG A 68 0.78 16.13 -14.41
C ARG A 68 0.54 17.57 -14.86
N ASN A 69 1.61 18.37 -14.86
CA ASN A 69 1.55 19.80 -15.18
C ASN A 69 1.09 20.02 -16.64
N ASP A 70 0.19 20.99 -16.85
CA ASP A 70 -0.54 21.20 -18.11
C ASP A 70 0.40 21.42 -19.30
N LYS A 71 1.55 22.07 -19.10
CA LYS A 71 2.55 22.32 -20.16
C LYS A 71 2.97 21.03 -20.87
N TYR A 72 3.07 19.92 -20.14
CA TYR A 72 3.43 18.62 -20.72
C TYR A 72 2.25 17.89 -21.36
N ARG A 73 0.99 18.20 -20.98
CA ARG A 73 -0.22 17.64 -21.59
C ARG A 73 -0.51 18.26 -22.95
N THR A 74 -0.24 19.55 -23.11
CA THR A 74 -0.38 20.26 -24.40
C THR A 74 0.69 19.84 -25.40
N LEU A 75 1.94 19.66 -24.96
CA LEU A 75 3.04 19.23 -25.83
C LEU A 75 2.84 17.84 -26.42
N GLN A 76 2.31 16.88 -25.65
CA GLN A 76 2.01 15.54 -26.17
C GLN A 76 0.84 15.53 -27.15
N ARG A 77 -0.23 16.29 -26.89
CA ARG A 77 -1.39 16.36 -27.78
C ARG A 77 -1.03 16.94 -29.16
N ASN A 78 -0.10 17.89 -29.21
CA ASN A 78 0.36 18.48 -30.46
C ASN A 78 1.30 17.55 -31.24
N GLN A 79 2.09 16.70 -30.58
CA GLN A 79 2.97 15.73 -31.28
C GLN A 79 2.19 14.55 -31.89
N SER A 80 1.07 14.14 -31.27
CA SER A 80 0.21 13.07 -31.79
C SER A 80 -0.71 13.50 -32.94
N ALA A 81 -0.81 14.80 -33.24
CA ALA A 81 -1.62 15.34 -34.33
C ALA A 81 -0.84 15.53 -35.65
N PHE A 82 0.47 15.28 -35.64
CA PHE A 82 1.36 15.37 -36.81
C PHE A 82 1.88 13.99 -37.25
N GLY A 83 1.14 12.91 -36.97
CA GLY A 83 1.42 11.54 -37.42
C GLY A 83 0.28 10.99 -38.24
#